data_AF-A0A8D4BB34-F1
#
_entry.id   AF-A0A8D4BB34-F1
#
_cell.length_a   1.000
_cell.length_b   1.000
_cell.length_c   1.000
_cell.angle_alpha   90.00
_cell.angle_beta   90.00
_cell.angle_gamma   90.00
#
_symmetry.space_group_name_H-M   'P 1'
#
loop_
_entity.id
_entity.type
_entity.pdbx_description
1 polymer ?
#
loop_
_entity_poly.entity_id
_entity_poly.type
_entity_poly.pdbx_seq_one_letter_code
_entity_poly.pdbx_strand_id
1 'polypeptide(L)' 'MSAMAKKAKNFKKSKTGAYVSMGTTAFGALSVYKQVKMARQDNDTLRLIDAAVSAAAIVTGLAILYRELKRLGDDDVLLG' A
#
# COMPACT_ATOMS: atom_id res chain seq x y z
N MET A 1 -19.00 -17.56 -6.36
CA MET A 1 -18.27 -16.28 -6.50
C MET A 1 -18.51 -15.75 -7.91
N SER A 2 -18.93 -14.50 -8.09
CA SER A 2 -19.28 -13.96 -9.42
C SER A 2 -18.05 -13.76 -10.31
N ALA A 3 -18.24 -13.76 -11.64
CA ALA A 3 -17.17 -13.52 -12.62
C ALA A 3 -16.44 -12.19 -12.37
N MET A 4 -17.21 -11.16 -11.98
CA MET A 4 -16.69 -9.83 -11.65
C MET A 4 -15.78 -9.84 -10.43
N ALA A 5 -16.14 -10.57 -9.37
CA ALA A 5 -15.30 -10.70 -8.17
C ALA A 5 -13.98 -11.44 -8.46
N LYS A 6 -14.01 -12.45 -9.33
CA LYS A 6 -12.80 -13.13 -9.83
C LYS A 6 -11.89 -12.18 -10.62
N LYS A 7 -12.48 -11.38 -11.53
CA LYS A 7 -11.74 -10.41 -12.35
C LYS A 7 -11.07 -9.34 -11.50
N ALA A 8 -11.78 -8.80 -10.50
CA ALA A 8 -11.21 -7.81 -9.57
C ALA A 8 -10.04 -8.38 -8.77
N LYS A 9 -10.14 -9.62 -8.28
CA LYS A 9 -9.05 -10.30 -7.57
C LYS A 9 -7.82 -10.52 -8.45
N ASN A 10 -8.04 -10.93 -9.71
CA ASN A 10 -6.94 -11.11 -10.67
C ASN A 10 -6.30 -9.78 -11.06
N PHE A 11 -7.11 -8.71 -11.21
CA PHE A 11 -6.59 -7.37 -11.49
C PHE A 11 -5.68 -6.89 -10.36
N LYS A 12 -6.09 -7.03 -9.09
CA LYS A 12 -5.24 -6.66 -7.95
C LYS A 12 -3.91 -7.41 -7.89
N LYS A 13 -3.90 -8.67 -8.36
CA LYS A 13 -2.69 -9.51 -8.44
C LYS A 13 -1.83 -9.26 -9.68
N SER A 14 -2.25 -8.40 -10.60
CA SER A 14 -1.45 -8.08 -11.79
C SER A 14 -0.39 -7.02 -11.49
N LYS A 15 0.67 -6.95 -12.30
CA LYS A 15 1.71 -5.91 -12.20
C LYS A 15 1.09 -4.50 -12.25
N THR A 16 0.16 -4.26 -13.18
CA THR A 16 -0.58 -2.99 -13.28
C THR A 16 -1.41 -2.69 -12.03
N GLY A 17 -2.12 -3.70 -11.50
CA GLY A 17 -2.88 -3.54 -10.26
C GLY A 17 -2.01 -3.25 -9.05
N ALA A 18 -0.81 -3.82 -8.99
CA ALA A 18 0.17 -3.56 -7.94
C ALA A 18 0.69 -2.11 -8.02
N TYR A 19 1.06 -1.61 -9.20
CA TYR A 19 1.47 -0.21 -9.38
C TYR A 19 0.36 0.79 -9.02
N VAL A 20 -0.89 0.51 -9.44
CA VAL A 20 -2.03 1.36 -9.08
C VAL A 20 -2.24 1.36 -7.56
N SER A 21 -2.14 0.21 -6.91
CA SER A 21 -2.28 0.08 -5.45
C SER A 21 -1.17 0.80 -4.69
N MET A 22 0.08 0.74 -5.19
CA MET A 22 1.19 1.51 -4.64
C MET A 22 0.95 3.02 -4.81
N GLY A 23 0.46 3.46 -5.96
CA GLY A 23 0.15 4.86 -6.23
C GLY A 23 -0.93 5.43 -5.30
N THR A 24 -2.03 4.72 -5.11
CA THR A 24 -3.09 5.13 -4.16
C THR A 24 -2.59 5.13 -2.72
N THR A 25 -1.75 4.16 -2.35
CA THR A 25 -1.12 4.09 -1.03
C THR A 25 -0.18 5.27 -0.79
N ALA A 26 0.66 5.62 -1.76
CA ALA A 26 1.57 6.77 -1.68
C ALA A 26 0.79 8.09 -1.51
N PHE A 27 -0.33 8.25 -2.22
CA PHE A 27 -1.22 9.39 -2.01
C PHE A 27 -1.79 9.42 -0.59
N GLY A 28 -2.22 8.27 -0.06
CA GLY A 28 -2.65 8.15 1.34
C GLY A 28 -1.56 8.55 2.34
N ALA A 29 -0.31 8.17 2.09
CA ALA A 29 0.83 8.52 2.93
C ALA A 29 1.06 10.05 3.05
N LEU A 30 0.77 10.82 2.00
CA LEU A 30 0.83 12.29 2.07
C LEU A 30 -0.15 12.87 3.09
N SER A 31 -1.33 12.24 3.26
CA SER A 31 -2.30 12.68 4.26
C SER A 31 -1.81 12.39 5.68
N VAL A 32 -1.20 11.22 5.92
CA VAL A 32 -0.57 10.87 7.21
C VAL A 32 0.55 11.86 7.54
N TYR A 33 1.38 12.22 6.56
CA TYR A 33 2.43 13.22 6.75
C TYR A 33 1.87 14.58 7.24
N LYS A 34 0.77 15.04 6.64
CA LYS A 34 0.09 16.27 7.09
C LYS A 34 -0.44 16.14 8.52
N GLN A 35 -1.02 15.00 8.86
CA GLN A 35 -1.52 14.73 10.21
C GLN A 35 -0.39 14.73 11.26
N VAL A 36 0.75 14.11 10.97
CA VAL A 36 1.94 14.18 11.82
C VAL A 36 2.37 15.63 12.01
N LYS A 37 2.47 16.41 10.92
CA LYS A 37 2.88 17.82 10.99
C LYS A 37 1.95 18.62 11.91
N MET A 38 0.63 18.48 11.77
CA MET A 38 -0.35 19.16 12.60
C MET A 38 -0.28 18.70 14.06
N ALA A 39 -0.24 17.39 14.31
CA ALA A 39 -0.16 16.84 15.65
C ALA A 39 1.11 17.31 16.40
N ARG A 40 2.23 17.52 15.69
CA ARG A 40 3.45 18.13 16.26
C ARG A 40 3.25 19.60 16.61
N GLN A 41 2.52 20.36 15.80
CA GLN A 41 2.23 21.77 16.08
C GLN A 41 1.30 21.92 17.30
N ASP A 42 0.33 21.03 17.41
CA ASP A 42 -0.71 21.08 18.45
C ASP A 42 -0.30 20.33 19.75
N ASN A 43 0.89 19.72 19.79
CA ASN A 43 1.36 18.84 20.88
C ASN A 43 0.40 17.67 21.18
N ASP A 44 -0.37 17.23 20.18
CA ASP A 44 -1.32 16.13 20.30
C ASP A 44 -0.59 14.78 20.21
N THR A 45 -0.19 14.26 21.37
CA THR A 45 0.59 13.03 21.48
C THR A 45 -0.20 11.80 21.02
N LEU A 46 -1.52 11.75 21.26
CA LEU A 46 -2.35 10.62 20.84
C LEU A 46 -2.40 10.52 19.32
N ARG A 47 -2.57 11.66 18.66
CA ARG A 47 -2.59 11.72 17.20
C ARG A 47 -1.22 11.43 16.57
N LEU A 48 -0.12 11.75 17.25
CA LEU A 48 1.22 11.34 16.81
C LEU A 48 1.39 9.81 16.84
N ILE A 49 0.90 9.14 17.89
CA ILE A 49 0.95 7.68 18.00
C ILE A 49 0.09 7.04 16.91
N ASP A 50 -1.14 7.51 16.70
CA ASP A 50 -2.01 7.02 15.63
C ASP A 50 -1.36 7.16 14.24
N ALA A 51 -0.74 8.32 13.99
CA ALA A 51 -0.04 8.56 12.74
C ALA A 51 1.21 7.65 12.58
N ALA A 52 1.92 7.33 13.65
CA ALA A 52 3.03 6.38 13.62
C ALA A 52 2.56 4.95 13.29
N VAL A 53 1.46 4.49 13.90
CA VAL A 53 0.85 3.19 13.59
C VAL A 53 0.36 3.15 12.14
N SER A 54 -0.29 4.22 11.68
CA SER A 54 -0.72 4.37 10.29
C SER A 54 0.44 4.31 9.30
N ALA A 55 1.56 4.99 9.62
CA ALA A 55 2.76 4.94 8.81
C ALA A 55 3.35 3.52 8.75
N ALA A 56 3.41 2.80 9.87
CA ALA A 56 3.87 1.42 9.91
C ALA A 56 2.99 0.48 9.06
N ALA A 57 1.67 0.67 9.09
CA ALA A 57 0.73 -0.08 8.26
C ALA A 57 0.96 0.17 6.76
N ILE A 58 1.18 1.43 6.36
CA ILE A 58 1.51 1.81 4.97
C ILE A 58 2.80 1.12 4.52
N VAL A 59 3.87 1.22 5.30
CA VAL A 59 5.17 0.61 4.97
C VAL A 59 5.02 -0.91 4.80
N THR A 60 4.32 -1.56 5.72
CA THR A 60 4.09 -3.01 5.67
C THR A 60 3.27 -3.40 4.44
N GLY A 61 2.21 -2.67 4.13
CA GLY A 61 1.39 -2.89 2.94
C GLY A 61 2.19 -2.76 1.65
N LEU A 62 3.03 -1.72 1.55
CA LEU A 62 3.93 -1.53 0.40
C LEU A 62 4.97 -2.65 0.29
N ALA A 63 5.54 -3.10 1.41
CA ALA A 63 6.49 -4.22 1.42
C ALA A 63 5.86 -5.53 0.92
N ILE A 64 4.60 -5.80 1.31
CA ILE A 64 3.85 -6.96 0.81
C ILE A 64 3.62 -6.83 -0.69
N LEU A 65 3.15 -5.68 -1.18
CA LEU A 65 2.92 -5.44 -2.61
C LEU A 65 4.21 -5.57 -3.41
N TYR A 66 5.33 -5.05 -2.90
CA TYR A 66 6.63 -5.16 -3.56
C TYR A 66 7.10 -6.63 -3.66
N ARG A 67 6.93 -7.41 -2.59
CA ARG A 67 7.22 -8.85 -2.59
C ARG A 67 6.39 -9.59 -3.64
N GLU A 68 5.10 -9.25 -3.77
CA GLU A 68 4.23 -9.82 -4.80
C GLU A 68 4.66 -9.41 -6.21
N LEU A 69 5.03 -8.14 -6.41
CA LEU A 69 5.49 -7.61 -7.69
C LEU A 69 6.77 -8.31 -8.16
N LYS A 70 7.71 -8.56 -7.23
CA LYS A 70 8.93 -9.33 -7.50
C LYS A 70 8.62 -10.79 -7.85
N ARG A 71 7.74 -11.44 -7.09
CA ARG A 71 7.32 -12.82 -7.36
C ARG A 71 6.65 -12.99 -8.72
N LEU A 72 5.83 -12.02 -9.13
CA LEU A 72 5.25 -11.99 -10.49
C LEU A 72 6.30 -11.78 -11.59
N GLY A 73 7.45 -11.18 -11.29
CA GLY A 73 8.58 -11.10 -12.22
C GLY A 73 9.34 -12.43 -12.31
N ASP A 74 9.60 -13.05 -11.16
CA ASP A 74 10.35 -14.31 -11.05
C ASP A 74 9.55 -15.52 -11.59
N ASP A 75 8.22 -15.56 -11.40
CA ASP A 75 7.35 -16.63 -11.93
C ASP A 75 7.19 -16.53 -13.47
N ASP A 76 7.33 -15.33 -14.06
CA ASP A 76 7.29 -15.14 -15.53
C ASP A 76 8.58 -15.62 -16.22
N VAL A 77 9.75 -15.58 -15.55
CA VAL A 77 11.04 -16.01 -16.14
C VAL A 77 11.29 -17.52 -16.08
N LEU A 78 10.53 -18.27 -15.28
CA LEU A 78 10.59 -19.75 -15.24
C LEU A 78 9.74 -20.44 -16.33
N LEU A 79 9.07 -19.67 -17.18
CA LEU A 79 8.25 -20.14 -18.30
C LEU A 79 8.80 -19.71 -19.68
N GLY A 80 10.02 -19.16 -19.72
CA GLY A 80 10.77 -18.86 -20.94
C GLY A 80 11.65 -20.02 -21.39
#